data_AF-Q8THD3-F1
#
_entry.id   AF-Q8THD3-F1
#
_cell.length_a   1.000
_cell.length_b   1.000
_cell.length_c   1.000
_cell.angle_alpha   90.00
_cell.angle_beta   90.00
_cell.angle_gamma   90.00
#
_symmetry.space_group_name_H-M   'P 1'
#
loop_
_entity.id
_entity.type
_entity.pdbx_description
1 polymer ?
#
loop_
_entity_poly.entity_id
_entity_poly.type
_entity_poly.pdbx_seq_one_letter_code
_entity_poly.pdbx_strand_id
1 'polypeptide(L)'
;MINFCFQFCFNNIRNLEPDLIVVFSMSHLLKENVFNVPSYGTVNIHYSYLPEYGGPNPLFWQYYDYILDPGVTLHYVDKGEDTGNVIYQRRYRERHLSEKIQGTSSIRNVSF
;
A
#
# COMPACT_ATOMS: atom_id res chain seq x y z
N MET A 1 -27.53 7.57 -2.05
CA MET A 1 -26.57 8.44 -2.76
C MET A 1 -25.26 7.72 -3.10
N ILE A 2 -24.62 7.01 -2.15
CA ILE A 2 -23.33 6.28 -2.37
C ILE A 2 -23.42 5.22 -3.50
N ASN A 3 -24.49 4.43 -3.55
CA ASN A 3 -24.65 3.39 -4.60
C ASN A 3 -24.72 3.95 -6.02
N PHE A 4 -25.27 5.15 -6.20
CA PHE A 4 -25.36 5.78 -7.52
C PHE A 4 -23.98 6.20 -8.02
N CYS A 5 -23.18 6.84 -7.15
CA CYS A 5 -21.80 7.22 -7.47
C CYS A 5 -20.94 6.01 -7.82
N PHE A 6 -21.06 4.92 -7.05
CA PHE A 6 -20.35 3.67 -7.35
C PHE A 6 -20.74 3.09 -8.72
N GLN A 7 -22.04 3.00 -9.03
CA GLN A 7 -22.51 2.47 -10.30
C GLN A 7 -22.07 3.35 -11.48
N PHE A 8 -22.09 4.67 -11.30
CA PHE A 8 -21.61 5.62 -12.30
C PHE A 8 -20.12 5.43 -12.57
N CYS A 9 -19.28 5.41 -11.55
CA CYS A 9 -17.84 5.19 -11.71
C CYS A 9 -17.55 3.83 -12.36
N PHE A 10 -18.23 2.77 -11.93
CA PHE A 10 -18.04 1.43 -12.50
C PHE A 10 -18.35 1.38 -14.00
N ASN A 11 -19.46 1.97 -14.43
CA ASN A 11 -19.83 2.01 -15.85
C ASN A 11 -18.79 2.79 -16.67
N ASN A 12 -18.28 3.90 -16.14
CA ASN A 12 -17.22 4.66 -16.81
C ASN A 12 -15.93 3.84 -16.95
N ILE A 13 -15.49 3.15 -15.88
CA ILE A 13 -14.30 2.29 -15.91
C ILE A 13 -14.46 1.18 -16.96
N ARG A 14 -15.64 0.54 -17.05
CA ARG A 14 -15.91 -0.47 -18.07
C ARG A 14 -15.83 0.08 -19.49
N ASN A 15 -16.43 1.25 -19.73
CA ASN A 15 -16.46 1.86 -21.07
C ASN A 15 -15.09 2.37 -21.53
N LEU A 16 -14.15 2.58 -20.61
CA LEU A 16 -12.76 2.94 -20.94
C LEU A 16 -11.94 1.74 -21.44
N GLU A 17 -12.43 0.51 -21.23
CA GLU A 17 -11.74 -0.74 -21.59
C GLU A 17 -10.24 -0.73 -21.22
N PRO A 18 -9.89 -0.44 -19.96
CA PRO A 18 -8.49 -0.30 -19.58
C PRO A 18 -7.78 -1.65 -19.67
N ASP A 19 -6.55 -1.67 -20.18
CA ASP A 19 -5.71 -2.87 -20.13
C ASP A 19 -5.16 -3.13 -18.72
N LEU A 20 -4.97 -2.08 -17.91
CA LEU A 20 -4.39 -2.12 -16.56
C LEU A 20 -4.99 -1.03 -15.68
N ILE A 21 -5.26 -1.34 -14.41
CA ILE A 21 -5.56 -0.34 -13.37
C ILE A 21 -4.40 -0.31 -12.37
N VAL A 22 -3.96 0.89 -12.01
CA VAL A 22 -2.92 1.12 -10.99
C VAL A 22 -3.54 1.86 -9.81
N VAL A 23 -3.43 1.29 -8.62
CA VAL A 23 -3.93 1.83 -7.36
C VAL A 23 -2.77 2.43 -6.58
N PHE A 24 -2.97 3.63 -6.07
CA PHE A 24 -2.00 4.36 -5.25
C PHE A 24 -2.76 5.21 -4.23
N SER A 25 -2.52 4.98 -2.93
CA SER A 25 -3.13 5.74 -1.83
C SER A 25 -4.68 5.79 -1.85
N MET A 26 -5.33 4.63 -2.00
CA MET A 26 -6.79 4.53 -1.95
C MET A 26 -7.26 4.03 -0.57
N SER A 27 -8.16 4.79 0.08
CA SER A 27 -8.68 4.45 1.42
C SER A 27 -9.83 3.42 1.43
N HIS A 28 -10.25 2.95 0.26
CA HIS A 28 -11.35 2.01 0.10
C HIS A 28 -10.92 0.81 -0.72
N LEU A 29 -11.30 -0.38 -0.29
CA LEU A 29 -11.11 -1.59 -1.07
C LEU A 29 -11.90 -1.51 -2.38
N LEU A 30 -11.24 -1.84 -3.47
CA LEU A 30 -11.89 -2.00 -4.77
C LEU A 30 -12.76 -3.24 -4.71
N LYS A 31 -13.98 -3.12 -5.24
CA LYS A 31 -14.86 -4.28 -5.39
C LYS A 31 -14.34 -5.17 -6.52
N GLU A 32 -14.58 -6.47 -6.39
CA GLU A 32 -14.17 -7.50 -7.35
C GLU A 32 -14.64 -7.22 -8.78
N ASN A 33 -15.85 -6.68 -8.94
CA ASN A 33 -16.35 -6.32 -10.25
C ASN A 33 -15.55 -5.19 -10.93
N VAL A 34 -14.81 -4.36 -10.17
CA VAL A 34 -13.98 -3.26 -10.69
C VAL A 34 -12.57 -3.74 -10.97
N PHE A 35 -11.90 -4.39 -10.01
CA PHE A 35 -10.49 -4.75 -10.17
C PHE A 35 -10.26 -5.90 -11.17
N ASN A 36 -11.32 -6.62 -11.56
CA ASN A 36 -11.31 -7.62 -12.63
C ASN A 36 -11.69 -7.06 -14.03
N VAL A 37 -11.98 -5.76 -14.16
CA VAL A 37 -12.24 -5.14 -15.49
C VAL A 37 -11.03 -5.25 -16.42
N PRO A 38 -9.81 -4.83 -16.02
CA PRO A 38 -8.66 -4.80 -16.92
C PRO A 38 -8.12 -6.19 -17.27
N SER A 39 -7.71 -6.37 -18.53
CA SER A 39 -7.22 -7.63 -19.07
C SER A 39 -5.88 -8.09 -18.46
N TYR A 40 -4.99 -7.14 -18.12
CA TYR A 40 -3.75 -7.40 -17.40
C TYR A 40 -3.90 -7.32 -15.87
N GLY A 41 -5.13 -7.13 -15.38
CA GLY A 41 -5.44 -7.06 -13.95
C GLY A 41 -5.26 -5.68 -13.34
N THR A 42 -5.40 -5.62 -12.02
CA THR A 42 -5.24 -4.40 -11.23
C THR A 42 -4.05 -4.57 -10.30
N VAL A 43 -3.21 -3.56 -10.19
CA VAL A 43 -2.03 -3.55 -9.33
C VAL A 43 -2.11 -2.43 -8.30
N ASN A 44 -1.56 -2.66 -7.11
CA ASN A 44 -1.47 -1.70 -6.03
C ASN A 44 -0.02 -1.46 -5.64
N ILE A 45 0.30 -0.21 -5.32
CA ILE A 45 1.58 0.19 -4.71
C ILE A 45 1.33 0.37 -3.22
N HIS A 46 1.89 -0.54 -2.42
CA HIS A 46 1.83 -0.51 -0.97
C HIS A 46 3.15 -0.03 -0.37
N TYR A 47 3.10 0.87 0.61
CA TYR A 47 4.30 1.53 1.17
C TYR A 47 4.95 0.73 2.31
N SER A 48 4.96 -0.59 2.21
CA SER A 48 5.73 -1.46 3.07
C SER A 48 6.31 -2.63 2.27
N TYR A 49 7.17 -3.41 2.92
CA TYR A 49 7.72 -4.64 2.38
C TYR A 49 6.79 -5.81 2.73
N LEU A 50 5.77 -6.07 1.90
CA LEU A 50 4.75 -7.07 2.21
C LEU A 50 5.36 -8.47 2.43
N PRO A 51 4.84 -9.25 3.40
CA PRO A 51 3.59 -9.03 4.13
C PRO A 51 3.70 -8.12 5.37
N GLU A 52 4.87 -7.52 5.64
CA GLU A 52 5.05 -6.64 6.79
C GLU A 52 4.21 -5.37 6.62
N TYR A 53 3.51 -4.95 7.67
CA TYR A 53 2.69 -3.74 7.68
C TYR A 53 1.64 -3.68 6.55
N GLY A 54 1.07 -4.83 6.18
CA GLY A 54 -0.13 -4.87 5.33
C GLY A 54 -1.32 -4.18 5.99
N GLY A 55 -2.26 -3.70 5.18
CA GLY A 55 -3.43 -2.96 5.63
C GLY A 55 -3.16 -1.46 5.83
N PRO A 56 -4.00 -0.76 6.61
CA PRO A 56 -4.02 0.69 6.61
C PRO A 56 -2.82 1.30 7.34
N ASN A 57 -2.45 2.51 6.91
CA ASN A 57 -1.41 3.35 7.51
C ASN A 57 -0.03 2.66 7.69
N PRO A 58 0.52 2.00 6.66
CA PRO A 58 1.79 1.25 6.76
C PRO A 58 2.95 2.14 7.21
N LEU A 59 2.99 3.40 6.78
CA LEU A 59 4.05 4.34 7.16
C LEU A 59 4.03 4.70 8.65
N PHE A 60 2.83 4.82 9.24
CA PHE A 60 2.69 5.12 10.67
C PHE A 60 3.23 3.97 11.51
N TRP A 61 2.83 2.73 11.19
CA TRP A 61 3.26 1.56 11.96
C TRP A 61 4.76 1.28 11.81
N GLN A 62 5.32 1.43 10.60
CA GLN A 62 6.77 1.34 10.39
C GLN A 62 7.53 2.39 11.20
N TYR A 63 7.00 3.62 11.29
CA TYR A 63 7.60 4.66 12.13
C TYR A 63 7.48 4.35 13.62
N TYR A 64 6.31 3.87 14.06
CA TYR A 64 6.05 3.48 15.45
C TYR A 64 7.00 2.38 15.94
N ASP A 65 7.31 1.41 15.08
CA ASP A 65 8.23 0.31 15.37
C ASP A 65 9.71 0.65 15.09
N TYR A 66 10.02 1.91 14.75
CA TYR A 66 11.37 2.39 14.44
C TYR A 66 12.08 1.59 13.33
N ILE A 67 11.34 1.19 12.29
CA ILE A 67 11.90 0.46 11.14
C ILE A 67 12.89 1.34 10.37
N LEU A 68 14.13 0.85 10.23
CA LEU A 68 15.24 1.57 9.58
C LEU A 68 15.48 1.18 8.11
N ASP A 69 14.87 0.09 7.67
CA ASP A 69 14.89 -0.43 6.31
C ASP A 69 13.47 -0.68 5.77
N PRO A 70 12.62 0.36 5.74
CA PRO A 70 11.29 0.26 5.18
C PRO A 70 11.33 -0.16 3.71
N GLY A 71 10.20 -0.60 3.19
CA GLY A 71 10.10 -1.04 1.80
C GLY A 71 8.86 -0.53 1.10
N VAL A 72 8.82 -0.84 -0.19
CA VAL A 72 7.65 -0.64 -1.05
C VAL A 72 7.41 -1.91 -1.83
N THR A 73 6.13 -2.24 -2.03
CA THR A 73 5.69 -3.41 -2.77
C THR A 73 4.71 -3.01 -3.85
N LEU A 74 4.97 -3.46 -5.07
CA LEU A 74 4.00 -3.48 -6.17
C LEU A 74 3.43 -4.90 -6.25
N HIS A 75 2.12 -5.06 -6.11
CA HIS A 75 1.45 -6.36 -6.12
C HIS A 75 0.13 -6.29 -6.88
N TYR A 76 -0.37 -7.44 -7.33
CA TYR A 76 -1.72 -7.56 -7.85
C TYR A 76 -2.77 -7.36 -6.75
N VAL A 77 -3.93 -6.82 -7.09
CA VAL A 77 -5.10 -6.78 -6.21
C VAL A 77 -5.86 -8.09 -6.34
N ASP A 78 -6.27 -8.67 -5.21
CA ASP A 78 -7.15 -9.84 -5.15
C ASP A 78 -8.30 -9.59 -4.16
N LYS A 79 -8.93 -10.66 -3.64
CA LYS A 79 -10.06 -10.53 -2.71
C LYS A 79 -9.64 -10.10 -1.30
N GLY A 80 -8.38 -10.26 -0.94
CA GLY A 80 -7.86 -9.84 0.35
C GLY A 80 -7.27 -8.44 0.29
N GLU A 81 -6.91 -7.93 1.46
CA GLU A 81 -6.23 -6.64 1.62
C GLU A 81 -4.72 -6.88 1.61
N ASP A 82 -4.03 -6.32 0.61
CA ASP A 82 -2.59 -6.43 0.44
C ASP A 82 -2.03 -7.87 0.38
N THR A 83 -2.84 -8.81 -0.12
CA THR A 83 -2.49 -10.25 -0.19
C THR A 83 -2.11 -10.77 -1.57
N GLY A 84 -2.38 -10.00 -2.62
CA GLY A 84 -2.17 -10.49 -3.98
C GLY A 84 -0.70 -10.66 -4.35
N ASN A 85 -0.46 -11.38 -5.45
CA ASN A 85 0.89 -11.76 -5.87
C ASN A 85 1.80 -10.54 -6.08
N VAL A 86 2.98 -10.58 -5.45
CA VAL A 86 4.00 -9.53 -5.56
C VAL A 86 4.62 -9.55 -6.95
N ILE A 87 4.64 -8.40 -7.61
CA ILE A 87 5.31 -8.16 -8.90
C ILE A 87 6.74 -7.70 -8.65
N TYR A 88 6.91 -6.74 -7.74
CA TYR A 88 8.20 -6.18 -7.38
C TYR A 88 8.18 -5.66 -5.95
N GLN A 89 9.29 -5.76 -5.25
CA GLN A 89 9.45 -5.17 -3.93
C GLN A 89 10.89 -4.73 -3.69
N ARG A 90 11.07 -3.66 -2.91
CA ARG A 90 12.40 -3.15 -2.58
C ARG A 90 12.41 -2.49 -1.21
N ARG A 91 13.40 -2.84 -0.40
CA ARG A 91 13.76 -2.08 0.81
C ARG A 91 14.66 -0.91 0.46
N TYR A 92 14.52 0.20 1.15
CA TYR A 92 15.45 1.32 1.09
C TYR A 92 15.98 1.59 2.49
N ARG A 93 17.29 1.44 2.64
CA ARG A 93 17.98 1.77 3.89
C ARG A 93 18.22 3.27 3.94
N GLU A 94 17.69 3.96 4.94
CA GLU A 94 18.03 5.36 5.18
C GLU A 94 19.48 5.45 5.68
N ARG A 95 20.39 5.81 4.77
CA ARG A 95 21.84 5.89 5.02
C ARG A 95 22.25 6.87 6.13
N HIS A 96 21.34 7.72 6.63
CA HIS A 96 21.65 8.80 7.56
C HIS A 96 21.08 8.66 8.98
N LEU A 97 20.28 7.62 9.27
CA LEU A 97 19.67 7.41 10.60
C LEU A 97 20.48 6.51 11.53
N SER A 98 21.22 5.54 10.99
CA SER A 98 22.08 4.66 11.79
C SER A 98 23.17 5.43 12.55
N GLU A 99 23.63 6.57 12.03
CA GLU A 99 24.66 7.40 12.66
C GLU A 99 24.08 8.34 13.73
N LYS A 100 22.83 8.78 13.60
CA LYS A 100 22.20 9.70 14.57
C LYS A 100 21.64 8.99 15.79
N ILE A 101 21.12 7.77 15.64
CA ILE A 101 20.51 7.02 16.76
C ILE A 101 21.58 6.49 17.74
N GLN A 102 22.80 6.19 17.26
CA GLN A 102 23.91 5.82 18.15
C GLN A 102 24.35 6.96 19.10
N GLY A 103 23.98 8.22 18.81
CA GLY A 103 24.25 9.38 19.66
C GLY A 103 23.14 9.74 20.66
N THR A 104 21.98 9.07 20.61
CA THR A 104 20.80 9.40 21.42
C THR A 104 20.46 8.29 22.43
N SER A 105 21.45 7.84 23.20
CA SER A 105 21.23 6.97 24.36
C SER A 105 20.47 7.66 25.52
N SER A 106 20.01 8.91 25.34
CA SER A 106 19.33 9.72 26.35
C SER A 106 17.81 9.86 26.20
N ILE A 107 17.19 9.34 25.14
CA ILE A 107 15.70 9.36 25.00
C ILE A 107 15.13 8.00 25.42
N ARG A 108 15.52 7.53 26.61
CA ARG A 108 14.77 6.52 27.34
C ARG A 108 13.93 7.28 28.35
N ASN A 109 12.72 7.68 27.98
CA ASN A 109 11.58 8.03 28.85
C ASN A 109 10.57 8.87 28.04
N VAL A 110 9.78 8.20 27.21
CA VAL A 110 8.41 8.67 26.95
C VAL A 110 7.52 7.49 27.31
N SER A 111 7.18 7.42 28.58
CA SER A 111 6.09 6.59 29.08
C SER A 111 4.79 7.30 28.72
N PHE A 112 3.87 6.60 28.05
CA PHE A 112 2.44 6.97 28.07
C PHE A 112 1.81 6.51 29.39
#